data_AF-A0A848T3Y8-F1
#
_entry.id   AF-A0A848T3Y8-F1
#
_cell.length_a   1.000
_cell.length_b   1.000
_cell.length_c   1.000
_cell.angle_alpha   90.00
_cell.angle_beta   90.00
_cell.angle_gamma   90.00
#
_symmetry.space_group_name_H-M   'P 1'
#
loop_
_entity.id
_entity.type
_entity.pdbx_description
1 polymer ?
#
loop_
_entity_poly.entity_id
_entity_poly.type
_entity_poly.pdbx_seq_one_letter_code
_entity_poly.pdbx_strand_id
1 'polypeptide(L)'
;MAAVLAVGLAVVAWAEPSGLAQLGPKGARVKDAGGTVVLSVPLSQAVPWRVALRAGPPQVVVEMGDVVWSELPVIVSDSVSEARTSRAGPGWTELALVLREPLSVATAAMKVAKDGTAVLEVRLLPTTADEFHRLADPAKVEAIAGPESDRMVVALDPGHGGVDPGAVAGDLVEADLMLAAARAMKEALVRTGRFDVALTREEDDFVSLEARLTKARAAGADVFISLHADALSAEDGSASGMTVYRLADDAAGAADALLAARHAGNDLLKGVDLSGVGDDVALALLDVARRDTAPRTKALQFLLVEAFRSSGLAVNSRPEREGAYSVLKSAEIPSVLIELGFLSSERDRARLRQKAWQGEAAQAVSEALMRWQDEDRLRGRALGQ
;
A
#
# COMPACT_ATOMS: atom_id res chain seq x y z
N MET A 1 3.90 -41.75 49.76
CA MET A 1 3.01 -40.86 49.00
C MET A 1 3.46 -39.43 49.24
N ALA A 2 4.23 -38.85 48.32
CA ALA A 2 4.61 -37.44 48.37
C ALA A 2 3.86 -36.71 47.25
N ALA A 3 3.00 -35.76 47.63
CA ALA A 3 2.24 -34.93 46.70
C ALA A 3 3.07 -33.71 46.34
N VAL A 4 3.38 -33.55 45.06
CA VAL A 4 4.02 -32.35 44.51
C VAL A 4 2.93 -31.36 44.12
N LEU A 5 2.88 -30.22 44.82
CA LEU A 5 2.07 -29.06 44.46
C LEU A 5 2.74 -28.36 43.26
N ALA A 6 2.13 -28.44 42.08
CA ALA A 6 2.52 -27.64 40.93
C ALA A 6 1.77 -26.31 40.97
N VAL A 7 2.50 -25.23 41.28
CA VAL A 7 2.02 -23.85 41.14
C VAL A 7 2.08 -23.49 39.66
N GLY A 8 0.93 -23.47 38.98
CA GLY A 8 0.81 -22.99 37.62
C GLY A 8 0.96 -21.47 37.58
N LEU A 9 2.10 -20.96 37.12
CA LEU A 9 2.20 -19.59 36.63
C LEU A 9 1.35 -19.46 35.37
N ALA A 10 0.28 -18.69 35.43
CA ALA A 10 -0.41 -18.20 34.24
C ALA A 10 0.55 -17.24 33.52
N VAL A 11 1.22 -17.76 32.48
CA VAL A 11 1.88 -16.92 31.49
C VAL A 11 0.76 -16.20 30.73
N VAL A 12 0.53 -14.93 31.07
CA VAL A 12 -0.19 -14.04 30.16
C VAL A 12 0.74 -13.84 28.98
N ALA A 13 0.51 -14.61 27.91
CA ALA A 13 1.15 -14.37 26.63
C ALA A 13 0.58 -13.04 26.10
N TRP A 14 1.39 -11.99 26.15
CA TRP A 14 1.11 -10.79 25.38
C TRP A 14 1.39 -11.16 23.93
N ALA A 15 0.32 -11.30 23.15
CA ALA A 15 0.43 -11.54 21.72
C ALA A 15 1.22 -10.39 21.09
N GLU A 16 2.24 -10.74 20.30
CA GLU A 16 2.96 -9.79 19.47
C GLU A 16 1.98 -9.07 18.53
N PRO A 17 2.19 -7.78 18.22
CA PRO A 17 1.35 -7.05 17.28
C PRO A 17 1.65 -7.55 15.86
N SER A 18 1.03 -8.66 15.47
CA SER A 18 0.92 -9.01 14.05
C SER A 18 0.03 -7.97 13.38
N GLY A 19 0.50 -7.42 12.24
CA GLY A 19 -0.11 -6.28 11.53
C GLY A 19 -1.48 -6.54 10.88
N LEU A 20 -2.30 -7.45 11.42
CA LEU A 20 -3.66 -7.73 10.95
C LEU A 20 -4.67 -7.48 12.07
N ALA A 21 -5.77 -6.79 11.76
CA ALA A 21 -6.87 -6.58 12.68
C ALA A 21 -7.63 -7.88 12.96
N GLN A 22 -7.92 -8.15 14.23
CA GLN A 22 -8.77 -9.25 14.67
C GLN A 22 -10.18 -8.77 14.99
N LEU A 23 -11.18 -9.64 14.79
CA LEU A 23 -12.54 -9.41 15.29
C LEU A 23 -12.56 -9.30 16.82
N GLY A 24 -13.37 -8.38 17.33
CA GLY A 24 -13.60 -8.27 18.77
C GLY A 24 -14.26 -9.54 19.34
N PRO A 25 -14.20 -9.75 20.67
CA PRO A 25 -14.59 -11.01 21.32
C PRO A 25 -16.03 -11.50 21.06
N LYS A 26 -16.90 -10.59 20.61
CA LYS A 26 -18.32 -10.87 20.34
C LYS A 26 -18.64 -11.04 18.84
N GLY A 27 -17.61 -11.03 17.98
CA GLY A 27 -17.75 -11.13 16.53
C GLY A 27 -18.62 -10.04 15.89
N ALA A 28 -18.82 -10.16 14.58
CA ALA A 28 -19.81 -9.39 13.86
C ALA A 28 -21.23 -9.74 14.35
N ARG A 29 -22.12 -8.74 14.46
CA ARG A 29 -23.51 -8.93 14.89
C ARG A 29 -24.47 -8.15 14.01
N VAL A 30 -25.67 -8.70 13.82
CA VAL A 30 -26.79 -8.00 13.20
C VAL A 30 -27.89 -7.79 14.24
N LYS A 31 -28.43 -6.57 14.29
CA LYS A 31 -29.69 -6.25 14.95
C LYS A 31 -30.72 -5.95 13.87
N ASP A 32 -31.89 -6.58 13.98
CA ASP A 32 -32.98 -6.44 13.03
C ASP A 32 -34.25 -6.04 13.79
N ALA A 33 -34.82 -4.90 13.44
CA ALA A 33 -36.03 -4.39 14.07
C ALA A 33 -36.85 -3.57 13.07
N GLY A 34 -38.03 -4.09 12.69
CA GLY A 34 -38.99 -3.35 11.86
C GLY A 34 -38.44 -2.94 10.50
N GLY A 35 -37.68 -3.83 9.83
CA GLY A 35 -37.06 -3.56 8.53
C GLY A 35 -35.79 -2.70 8.58
N THR A 36 -35.39 -2.23 9.77
CA THR A 36 -34.08 -1.60 9.96
C THR A 36 -33.07 -2.66 10.39
N VAL A 37 -32.00 -2.81 9.61
CA VAL A 37 -30.91 -3.75 9.90
C VAL A 37 -29.67 -2.95 10.29
N VAL A 38 -29.04 -3.31 11.42
CA VAL A 38 -27.77 -2.72 11.86
C VAL A 38 -26.74 -3.82 12.00
N LEU A 39 -25.77 -3.84 11.10
CA LEU A 39 -24.56 -4.64 11.21
C LEU A 39 -23.54 -3.89 12.08
N SER A 40 -22.96 -4.58 13.06
CA SER A 40 -21.87 -4.08 13.89
C SER A 40 -20.70 -5.05 13.87
N VAL A 41 -19.54 -4.59 13.42
CA VAL A 41 -18.30 -5.36 13.36
C VAL A 41 -17.26 -4.72 14.30
N PRO A 42 -17.11 -5.24 15.52
CA PRO A 42 -16.05 -4.80 16.43
C PRO A 42 -14.70 -5.34 15.96
N LEU A 43 -13.67 -4.51 16.02
CA LEU A 43 -12.32 -4.77 15.54
C LEU A 43 -11.29 -4.32 16.59
N SER A 44 -10.19 -5.05 16.69
CA SER A 44 -9.05 -4.71 17.55
C SER A 44 -8.33 -3.42 17.14
N GLN A 45 -8.44 -3.02 15.87
CA GLN A 45 -7.91 -1.76 15.35
C GLN A 45 -8.77 -1.25 14.18
N ALA A 46 -8.62 0.03 13.84
CA ALA A 46 -9.23 0.60 12.64
C ALA A 46 -8.62 -0.02 11.37
N VAL A 47 -9.44 -0.24 10.35
CA VAL A 47 -9.01 -0.79 9.06
C VAL A 47 -9.69 -0.07 7.90
N PRO A 48 -9.09 -0.05 6.70
CA PRO A 48 -9.78 0.34 5.49
C PRO A 48 -11.03 -0.53 5.29
N TRP A 49 -12.14 0.08 4.87
CA TRP A 49 -13.38 -0.64 4.61
C TRP A 49 -14.19 -0.01 3.49
N ARG A 50 -14.98 -0.84 2.81
CA ARG A 50 -15.94 -0.42 1.78
C ARG A 50 -17.25 -1.18 1.93
N VAL A 51 -18.36 -0.51 1.62
CA VAL A 51 -19.69 -1.12 1.56
C VAL A 51 -20.28 -0.92 0.17
N ALA A 52 -20.83 -2.00 -0.38
CA ALA A 52 -21.52 -2.01 -1.67
C ALA A 52 -22.80 -2.85 -1.61
N LEU A 53 -23.70 -2.61 -2.56
CA LEU A 53 -24.86 -3.46 -2.82
C LEU A 53 -24.58 -4.34 -4.04
N ARG A 54 -25.05 -5.59 -4.01
CA ARG A 54 -24.91 -6.54 -5.13
C ARG A 54 -26.28 -7.11 -5.49
N ALA A 55 -26.60 -7.10 -6.78
CA ALA A 55 -27.85 -7.64 -7.29
C ALA A 55 -27.73 -9.15 -7.60
N GLY A 56 -28.84 -9.88 -7.41
CA GLY A 56 -29.00 -11.29 -7.78
C GLY A 56 -28.28 -12.33 -6.91
N PRO A 57 -28.83 -12.77 -5.76
CA PRO A 57 -29.91 -12.18 -4.93
C PRO A 57 -29.47 -10.88 -4.24
N PRO A 58 -30.39 -10.07 -3.69
CA PRO A 58 -30.06 -8.80 -3.02
C PRO A 58 -29.07 -9.02 -1.88
N GLN A 59 -27.95 -8.32 -1.91
CA GLN A 59 -26.89 -8.44 -0.91
C GLN A 59 -26.35 -7.06 -0.51
N VAL A 60 -26.00 -6.93 0.77
CA VAL A 60 -25.01 -5.92 1.19
C VAL A 60 -23.68 -6.61 1.38
N VAL A 61 -22.63 -6.00 0.84
CA VAL A 61 -21.27 -6.51 0.86
C VAL A 61 -20.41 -5.50 1.62
N VAL A 62 -19.73 -5.98 2.65
CA VAL A 62 -18.77 -5.18 3.44
C VAL A 62 -17.41 -5.79 3.26
N GLU A 63 -16.48 -5.05 2.67
CA GLU A 63 -15.10 -5.50 2.55
C GLU A 63 -14.19 -4.71 3.48
N MET A 64 -13.26 -5.42 4.11
CA MET A 64 -12.34 -4.84 5.09
C MET A 64 -10.91 -5.32 4.83
N GLY A 65 -9.96 -4.39 4.90
CA GLY A 65 -8.54 -4.64 4.72
C GLY A 65 -7.88 -5.21 5.97
N ASP A 66 -6.97 -6.16 5.78
CA ASP A 66 -6.08 -6.74 6.77
C ASP A 66 -6.79 -7.29 8.01
N VAL A 67 -7.99 -7.85 7.83
CA VAL A 67 -8.77 -8.48 8.92
C VAL A 67 -8.58 -10.01 8.92
N VAL A 68 -8.17 -10.56 10.06
CA VAL A 68 -8.26 -12.01 10.33
C VAL A 68 -9.65 -12.33 10.87
N TRP A 69 -10.37 -13.17 10.13
CA TRP A 69 -11.68 -13.66 10.53
C TRP A 69 -11.54 -14.98 11.30
N SER A 70 -12.14 -15.03 12.49
CA SER A 70 -12.54 -16.30 13.09
C SER A 70 -13.80 -16.84 12.38
N GLU A 71 -14.21 -18.07 12.68
CA GLU A 71 -15.52 -18.57 12.24
C GLU A 71 -16.61 -17.52 12.52
N LEU A 72 -17.38 -17.18 11.49
CA LEU A 72 -18.49 -16.25 11.63
C LEU A 72 -19.52 -16.86 12.59
N PRO A 73 -20.06 -16.09 13.54
CA PRO A 73 -21.31 -16.49 14.18
C PRO A 73 -22.40 -16.62 13.12
N VAL A 74 -23.38 -17.51 13.34
CA VAL A 74 -24.57 -17.59 12.48
C VAL A 74 -25.30 -16.25 12.53
N ILE A 75 -25.20 -15.47 11.46
CA ILE A 75 -25.87 -14.16 11.31
C ILE A 75 -27.08 -14.38 10.39
N VAL A 76 -28.22 -14.68 11.01
CA VAL A 76 -29.51 -14.86 10.33
C VAL A 76 -30.57 -14.07 11.11
N SER A 77 -31.44 -13.36 10.40
CA SER A 77 -32.54 -12.57 10.95
C SER A 77 -33.77 -12.57 10.04
N ASP A 78 -34.79 -11.79 10.40
CA ASP A 78 -36.01 -11.62 9.61
C ASP A 78 -35.74 -10.98 8.24
N SER A 79 -34.68 -10.16 8.12
CA SER A 79 -34.26 -9.47 6.90
C SER A 79 -33.00 -10.08 6.26
N VAL A 80 -32.17 -10.82 7.01
CA VAL A 80 -30.93 -11.45 6.53
C VAL A 80 -31.09 -12.96 6.48
N SER A 81 -31.05 -13.56 5.29
CA SER A 81 -31.19 -15.01 5.12
C SER A 81 -29.90 -15.77 5.35
N GLU A 82 -28.76 -15.13 5.07
CA GLU A 82 -27.46 -15.78 5.09
C GLU A 82 -26.35 -14.74 5.24
N ALA A 83 -25.24 -15.13 5.88
CA ALA A 83 -24.00 -14.37 5.90
C ALA A 83 -22.85 -15.26 5.44
N ARG A 84 -21.97 -14.72 4.58
CA ARG A 84 -20.81 -15.42 4.04
C ARG A 84 -19.57 -14.56 4.16
N THR A 85 -18.44 -15.20 4.43
CA THR A 85 -17.12 -14.58 4.26
C THR A 85 -16.37 -15.20 3.10
N SER A 86 -15.72 -14.36 2.31
CA SER A 86 -14.85 -14.77 1.22
C SER A 86 -13.64 -13.84 1.13
N ARG A 87 -12.58 -14.28 0.45
CA ARG A 87 -11.42 -13.42 0.19
C ARG A 87 -11.76 -12.48 -0.96
N ALA A 88 -11.58 -11.17 -0.77
CA ALA A 88 -11.92 -10.13 -1.76
C ALA A 88 -10.70 -9.62 -2.55
N GLY A 89 -9.51 -10.18 -2.29
CA GLY A 89 -8.24 -9.79 -2.90
C GLY A 89 -7.07 -9.99 -1.93
N PRO A 90 -5.83 -9.60 -2.31
CA PRO A 90 -4.70 -9.55 -1.38
C PRO A 90 -5.01 -8.60 -0.21
N GLY A 91 -4.95 -9.08 1.03
CA GLY A 91 -5.25 -8.27 2.22
C GLY A 91 -6.75 -8.02 2.49
N TRP A 92 -7.66 -8.20 1.53
CA TRP A 92 -9.08 -7.89 1.73
C TRP A 92 -9.94 -9.11 2.04
N THR A 93 -10.87 -8.95 2.97
CA THR A 93 -11.91 -9.94 3.23
C THR A 93 -13.30 -9.34 3.05
N GLU A 94 -14.16 -10.06 2.35
CA GLU A 94 -15.55 -9.74 2.09
C GLU A 94 -16.45 -10.42 3.13
N LEU A 95 -17.38 -9.67 3.71
CA LEU A 95 -18.56 -10.15 4.44
C LEU A 95 -19.81 -9.79 3.61
N ALA A 96 -20.45 -10.79 3.03
CA ALA A 96 -21.69 -10.63 2.29
C ALA A 96 -22.88 -11.07 3.15
N LEU A 97 -23.89 -10.20 3.30
CA LEU A 97 -25.18 -10.52 3.89
C LEU A 97 -26.23 -10.63 2.78
N VAL A 98 -26.81 -11.82 2.60
CA VAL A 98 -27.91 -12.05 1.66
C VAL A 98 -29.19 -11.56 2.31
N LEU A 99 -29.86 -10.63 1.65
CA LEU A 99 -31.06 -9.96 2.12
C LEU A 99 -32.31 -10.66 1.56
N ARG A 100 -33.35 -10.76 2.39
CA ARG A 100 -34.66 -11.31 1.99
C ARG A 100 -35.51 -10.31 1.24
N GLU A 101 -35.32 -9.03 1.51
CA GLU A 101 -35.98 -7.90 0.86
C GLU A 101 -34.94 -6.82 0.49
N PRO A 102 -35.23 -5.94 -0.48
CA PRO A 102 -34.32 -4.86 -0.85
C PRO A 102 -34.12 -3.86 0.30
N LEU A 103 -32.87 -3.70 0.74
CA LEU A 103 -32.46 -2.68 1.69
C LEU A 103 -31.34 -1.82 1.11
N SER A 104 -31.35 -0.51 1.37
CA SER A 104 -30.28 0.40 0.99
C SER A 104 -29.41 0.77 2.19
N VAL A 105 -28.16 1.16 1.95
CA VAL A 105 -27.25 1.64 2.99
C VAL A 105 -27.65 3.06 3.37
N ALA A 106 -28.20 3.22 4.58
CA ALA A 106 -28.56 4.52 5.11
C ALA A 106 -27.37 5.24 5.74
N THR A 107 -26.55 4.51 6.49
CA THR A 107 -25.28 5.02 7.04
C THR A 107 -24.27 3.87 7.12
N ALA A 108 -23.01 4.15 6.83
CA ALA A 108 -21.90 3.26 7.17
C ALA A 108 -20.80 4.11 7.80
N ALA A 109 -20.31 3.73 8.98
CA ALA A 109 -19.29 4.49 9.68
C ALA A 109 -18.47 3.59 10.61
N MET A 110 -17.16 3.84 10.68
CA MET A 110 -16.29 3.24 11.68
C MET A 110 -16.02 4.23 12.80
N LYS A 111 -16.32 3.83 14.03
CA LYS A 111 -16.01 4.59 15.25
C LYS A 111 -14.75 4.02 15.87
N VAL A 112 -13.72 4.85 16.01
CA VAL A 112 -12.43 4.47 16.62
C VAL A 112 -12.39 4.97 18.06
N ALA A 113 -12.12 4.08 19.01
CA ALA A 113 -11.95 4.39 20.41
C ALA A 113 -10.53 4.91 20.70
N LYS A 114 -10.35 5.54 21.87
CA LYS A 114 -9.04 6.12 22.26
C LYS A 114 -7.95 5.08 22.45
N ASP A 115 -8.31 3.83 22.71
CA ASP A 115 -7.40 2.70 22.85
C ASP A 115 -7.04 2.04 21.50
N GLY A 116 -7.50 2.62 20.38
CA GLY A 116 -7.25 2.14 19.03
C GLY A 116 -8.26 1.12 18.52
N THR A 117 -9.11 0.54 19.39
CA THR A 117 -10.16 -0.39 18.97
C THR A 117 -11.20 0.33 18.10
N ALA A 118 -11.83 -0.40 17.17
CA ALA A 118 -12.78 0.19 16.25
C ALA A 118 -14.08 -0.62 16.16
N VAL A 119 -15.18 0.04 15.80
CA VAL A 119 -16.45 -0.62 15.49
C VAL A 119 -16.98 -0.06 14.18
N LEU A 120 -17.08 -0.91 13.16
CA LEU A 120 -17.79 -0.59 11.92
C LEU A 120 -19.30 -0.84 12.12
N GLU A 121 -20.10 0.19 11.89
CA GLU A 121 -21.55 0.16 11.99
C GLU A 121 -22.17 0.47 10.62
N VAL A 122 -22.90 -0.48 10.06
CA VAL A 122 -23.63 -0.32 8.80
C VAL A 122 -25.12 -0.44 9.07
N ARG A 123 -25.86 0.61 8.79
CA ARG A 123 -27.31 0.68 8.95
C ARG A 123 -27.99 0.62 7.59
N LEU A 124 -28.89 -0.32 7.45
CA LEU A 124 -29.72 -0.52 6.27
C LEU A 124 -31.16 -0.16 6.57
N LEU A 125 -31.84 0.42 5.58
CA LEU A 125 -33.27 0.74 5.63
C LEU A 125 -33.99 0.12 4.44
N PRO A 126 -35.31 -0.15 4.55
CA PRO A 126 -36.10 -0.65 3.43
C PRO A 126 -36.04 0.29 2.23
N THR A 127 -35.91 -0.27 1.03
CA THR A 127 -35.93 0.47 -0.23
C THR A 127 -36.77 -0.29 -1.27
N THR A 128 -37.01 0.34 -2.41
CA THR A 128 -37.71 -0.30 -3.54
C THR A 128 -36.74 -1.16 -4.34
N ALA A 129 -37.24 -2.18 -5.04
CA ALA A 129 -36.41 -3.03 -5.90
C ALA A 129 -35.69 -2.24 -7.01
N ASP A 130 -36.36 -1.24 -7.59
CA ASP A 130 -35.78 -0.38 -8.64
C ASP A 130 -34.68 0.53 -8.10
N GLU A 131 -34.86 1.06 -6.89
CA GLU A 131 -33.81 1.85 -6.21
C GLU A 131 -32.63 0.97 -5.81
N PHE A 132 -32.88 -0.23 -5.28
CA PHE A 132 -31.83 -1.20 -4.99
C PHE A 132 -31.02 -1.57 -6.24
N HIS A 133 -31.69 -1.92 -7.35
CA HIS A 133 -30.99 -2.25 -8.60
C HIS A 133 -30.18 -1.08 -9.15
N ARG A 134 -30.67 0.16 -9.02
CA ARG A 134 -29.89 1.36 -9.41
C ARG A 134 -28.65 1.55 -8.54
N LEU A 135 -28.75 1.30 -7.23
CA LEU A 135 -27.64 1.44 -6.29
C LEU A 135 -26.65 0.25 -6.33
N ALA A 136 -27.10 -0.90 -6.80
CA ALA A 136 -26.29 -2.12 -6.96
C ALA A 136 -25.65 -2.27 -8.35
N ASP A 137 -25.86 -1.30 -9.25
CA ASP A 137 -25.31 -1.31 -10.60
C ASP A 137 -23.80 -1.00 -10.57
N PRO A 138 -22.91 -1.97 -10.87
CA PRO A 138 -21.46 -1.79 -10.79
C PRO A 138 -20.93 -0.67 -11.71
N ALA A 139 -21.68 -0.25 -12.73
CA ALA A 139 -21.32 0.89 -13.58
C ALA A 139 -21.56 2.26 -12.90
N LYS A 140 -22.24 2.29 -11.75
CA LYS A 140 -22.63 3.50 -10.99
C LYS A 140 -22.35 3.42 -9.49
N VAL A 141 -21.75 2.34 -9.00
CA VAL A 141 -21.48 2.14 -7.56
C VAL A 141 -20.33 3.05 -7.12
N GLU A 142 -20.67 4.17 -6.47
CA GLU A 142 -19.80 4.76 -5.47
C GLU A 142 -19.84 3.84 -4.24
N ALA A 143 -18.80 3.03 -4.04
CA ALA A 143 -18.67 2.29 -2.79
C ALA A 143 -18.64 3.30 -1.64
N ILE A 144 -19.45 3.09 -0.61
CA ILE A 144 -19.36 3.91 0.61
C ILE A 144 -18.10 3.42 1.31
N ALA A 145 -16.97 4.07 1.01
CA ALA A 145 -15.73 3.86 1.72
C ALA A 145 -15.84 4.47 3.12
N GLY A 146 -15.16 3.86 4.08
CA GLY A 146 -14.79 4.57 5.30
C GLY A 146 -13.98 5.81 5.01
N PRO A 147 -13.64 6.61 6.04
CA PRO A 147 -12.61 7.61 5.82
C PRO A 147 -11.42 6.88 5.19
N GLU A 148 -11.07 7.26 3.95
CA GLU A 148 -9.75 6.96 3.41
C GLU A 148 -8.78 7.31 4.53
N SER A 149 -7.82 6.43 4.79
CA SER A 149 -6.66 6.89 5.55
C SER A 149 -6.16 8.09 4.77
N ASP A 150 -6.25 9.28 5.35
CA ASP A 150 -5.69 10.50 4.76
C ASP A 150 -4.14 10.40 4.62
N ARG A 151 -3.59 9.27 5.10
CA ARG A 151 -2.20 8.92 5.04
C ARG A 151 -1.87 8.26 3.72
N MET A 152 -0.84 8.79 3.09
CA MET A 152 -0.29 8.19 1.89
C MET A 152 0.47 6.91 2.26
N VAL A 153 0.27 5.84 1.50
CA VAL A 153 1.03 4.60 1.65
C VAL A 153 2.29 4.68 0.82
N VAL A 154 3.46 4.63 1.48
CA VAL A 154 4.77 4.67 0.83
C VAL A 154 5.41 3.28 0.91
N ALA A 155 5.68 2.67 -0.23
CA ALA A 155 6.52 1.48 -0.29
C ALA A 155 7.99 1.88 -0.43
N LEU A 156 8.80 1.60 0.59
CA LEU A 156 10.24 1.75 0.54
C LEU A 156 10.88 0.41 0.20
N ASP A 157 11.75 0.43 -0.81
CA ASP A 157 12.47 -0.74 -1.29
C ASP A 157 13.97 -0.57 -1.00
N PRO A 158 14.48 -1.09 0.12
CA PRO A 158 15.92 -1.16 0.31
C PRO A 158 16.53 -2.13 -0.73
N GLY A 159 17.37 -1.59 -1.62
CA GLY A 159 18.04 -2.32 -2.68
C GLY A 159 18.76 -3.58 -2.18
N HIS A 160 18.95 -4.55 -3.08
CA HIS A 160 19.74 -5.77 -2.83
C HIS A 160 19.20 -6.61 -1.65
N GLY A 161 20.05 -7.39 -0.98
CA GLY A 161 19.75 -8.23 0.19
C GLY A 161 20.12 -9.70 0.00
N GLY A 162 20.54 -10.35 1.08
CA GLY A 162 20.87 -11.77 1.14
C GLY A 162 22.00 -12.15 0.18
N VAL A 163 21.68 -12.91 -0.87
CA VAL A 163 22.67 -13.36 -1.86
C VAL A 163 23.20 -12.25 -2.77
N ASP A 164 22.50 -11.12 -2.82
CA ASP A 164 22.91 -9.93 -3.56
C ASP A 164 23.37 -8.86 -2.57
N PRO A 165 24.68 -8.61 -2.42
CA PRO A 165 25.19 -7.57 -1.52
C PRO A 165 25.09 -6.16 -2.11
N GLY A 166 24.83 -6.03 -3.42
CA GLY A 166 25.01 -4.79 -4.17
C GLY A 166 26.48 -4.37 -4.24
N ALA A 167 26.72 -3.07 -4.33
CA ALA A 167 28.05 -2.50 -4.33
C ALA A 167 28.76 -2.69 -2.97
N VAL A 168 30.07 -2.97 -3.02
CA VAL A 168 30.90 -3.20 -1.84
C VAL A 168 32.13 -2.31 -1.88
N ALA A 169 32.39 -1.60 -0.78
CA ALA A 169 33.55 -0.73 -0.63
C ALA A 169 34.16 -0.86 0.78
N GLY A 170 35.17 -1.72 0.90
CA GLY A 170 35.79 -2.03 2.20
C GLY A 170 34.84 -2.81 3.09
N ASP A 171 34.49 -2.24 4.24
CA ASP A 171 33.52 -2.76 5.21
C ASP A 171 32.06 -2.33 4.91
N LEU A 172 31.83 -1.54 3.86
CA LEU A 172 30.49 -1.12 3.47
C LEU A 172 29.91 -2.04 2.42
N VAL A 173 28.71 -2.52 2.72
CA VAL A 173 27.85 -3.30 1.82
C VAL A 173 26.59 -2.48 1.56
N GLU A 174 26.24 -2.29 0.28
CA GLU A 174 25.08 -1.50 -0.12
C GLU A 174 23.78 -2.03 0.50
N ALA A 175 23.56 -3.34 0.48
CA ALA A 175 22.38 -3.96 1.07
C ALA A 175 22.16 -3.56 2.55
N ASP A 176 23.22 -3.55 3.36
CA ASP A 176 23.16 -3.18 4.78
C ASP A 176 22.84 -1.70 4.96
N LEU A 177 23.51 -0.84 4.18
CA LEU A 177 23.30 0.60 4.21
C LEU A 177 21.87 0.97 3.80
N MET A 178 21.34 0.34 2.76
CA MET A 178 19.99 0.62 2.27
C MET A 178 18.92 0.13 3.24
N LEU A 179 19.11 -1.02 3.89
CA LEU A 179 18.19 -1.49 4.93
C LEU A 179 18.16 -0.54 6.13
N ALA A 180 19.34 -0.10 6.59
CA ALA A 180 19.44 0.86 7.69
C ALA A 180 18.78 2.20 7.33
N ALA A 181 19.05 2.72 6.13
CA ALA A 181 18.45 3.95 5.63
C ALA A 181 16.92 3.84 5.50
N ALA A 182 16.41 2.72 4.94
CA ALA A 182 14.97 2.48 4.80
C ALA A 182 14.26 2.40 6.15
N ARG A 183 14.85 1.74 7.15
CA ARG A 183 14.30 1.68 8.52
C ARG A 183 14.24 3.07 9.16
N ALA A 184 15.32 3.84 9.07
CA ALA A 184 15.36 5.20 9.58
C ALA A 184 14.34 6.11 8.87
N MET A 185 14.19 5.97 7.55
CA MET A 185 13.21 6.70 6.76
C MET A 185 11.78 6.31 7.09
N LYS A 186 11.49 5.01 7.26
CA LYS A 186 10.19 4.51 7.74
C LYS A 186 9.82 5.14 9.08
N GLU A 187 10.72 5.13 10.05
CA GLU A 187 10.47 5.75 11.36
C GLU A 187 10.18 7.25 11.25
N ALA A 188 10.94 7.98 10.42
CA ALA A 188 10.75 9.41 10.22
C ALA A 188 9.38 9.71 9.57
N LEU A 189 9.04 9.00 8.51
CA LEU A 189 7.77 9.16 7.78
C LEU A 189 6.57 8.83 8.68
N VAL A 190 6.58 7.67 9.36
CA VAL A 190 5.48 7.26 10.24
C VAL A 190 5.27 8.28 11.38
N ARG A 191 6.35 8.86 11.91
CA ARG A 191 6.27 9.85 13.00
C ARG A 191 5.54 11.14 12.63
N THR A 192 5.46 11.47 11.34
CA THR A 192 4.66 12.62 10.88
C THR A 192 3.16 12.42 11.07
N GLY A 193 2.70 11.17 11.21
CA GLY A 193 1.28 10.80 11.22
C GLY A 193 0.57 10.94 9.88
N ARG A 194 1.31 11.27 8.80
CA ARG A 194 0.82 11.47 7.43
C ARG A 194 1.08 10.29 6.49
N PHE A 195 1.86 9.30 6.92
CA PHE A 195 2.28 8.19 6.08
C PHE A 195 2.07 6.86 6.78
N ASP A 196 1.59 5.88 6.01
CA ASP A 196 1.75 4.47 6.31
C ASP A 196 2.89 3.95 5.42
N VAL A 197 3.81 3.14 5.96
CA VAL A 197 5.06 2.77 5.27
C VAL A 197 5.29 1.27 5.28
N ALA A 198 5.40 0.69 4.09
CA ALA A 198 5.72 -0.71 3.87
C ALA A 198 7.16 -0.87 3.36
N LEU A 199 7.89 -1.86 3.88
CA LEU A 199 9.21 -2.21 3.35
C LEU A 199 9.11 -3.44 2.44
N THR A 200 9.85 -3.49 1.34
CA THR A 200 9.92 -4.71 0.50
C THR A 200 10.69 -5.85 1.19
N ARG A 201 11.64 -5.52 2.08
CA ARG A 201 12.28 -6.45 3.03
C ARG A 201 12.53 -5.73 4.35
N GLU A 202 12.34 -6.46 5.44
CA GLU A 202 12.64 -5.95 6.78
C GLU A 202 13.97 -6.46 7.32
N GLU A 203 14.54 -7.52 6.75
CA GLU A 203 15.84 -8.10 7.13
C GLU A 203 16.78 -8.23 5.92
N ASP A 204 17.94 -8.85 6.11
CA ASP A 204 18.91 -9.16 5.04
C ASP A 204 18.49 -10.35 4.18
N ASP A 205 17.33 -10.21 3.53
CA ASP A 205 16.77 -11.22 2.63
C ASP A 205 16.82 -10.76 1.18
N PHE A 206 17.09 -11.71 0.27
CA PHE A 206 16.97 -11.47 -1.15
C PHE A 206 15.49 -11.39 -1.57
N VAL A 207 15.10 -10.28 -2.19
CA VAL A 207 13.78 -10.10 -2.82
C VAL A 207 13.97 -9.85 -4.31
N SER A 208 13.35 -10.70 -5.15
CA SER A 208 13.41 -10.53 -6.60
C SER A 208 12.78 -9.21 -7.04
N LEU A 209 13.23 -8.67 -8.17
CA LEU A 209 12.77 -7.39 -8.71
C LEU A 209 11.25 -7.34 -8.91
N GLU A 210 10.65 -8.44 -9.37
CA GLU A 210 9.20 -8.57 -9.54
C GLU A 210 8.47 -8.61 -8.19
N ALA A 211 8.99 -9.40 -7.22
CA ALA A 211 8.38 -9.51 -5.90
C ALA A 211 8.37 -8.19 -5.13
N ARG A 212 9.33 -7.29 -5.36
CA ARG A 212 9.34 -5.93 -4.79
C ARG A 212 8.10 -5.14 -5.21
N LEU A 213 7.76 -5.17 -6.50
CA LEU A 213 6.55 -4.52 -7.02
C LEU A 213 5.26 -5.22 -6.57
N THR A 214 5.25 -6.55 -6.51
CA THR A 214 4.11 -7.30 -5.95
C THR A 214 3.83 -6.91 -4.50
N LYS A 215 4.87 -6.76 -3.68
CA LYS A 215 4.74 -6.31 -2.28
C LYS A 215 4.23 -4.88 -2.19
N ALA A 216 4.73 -3.97 -3.03
CA ALA A 216 4.25 -2.58 -3.08
C ALA A 216 2.76 -2.51 -3.44
N ARG A 217 2.32 -3.28 -4.44
CA ARG A 217 0.90 -3.39 -4.82
C ARG A 217 0.05 -3.98 -3.70
N ALA A 218 0.52 -5.06 -3.07
CA ALA A 218 -0.20 -5.72 -1.98
C ALA A 218 -0.38 -4.80 -0.76
N ALA A 219 0.58 -3.89 -0.53
CA ALA A 219 0.47 -2.86 0.51
C ALA A 219 -0.48 -1.71 0.14
N GLY A 220 -0.97 -1.63 -1.11
CA GLY A 220 -1.74 -0.50 -1.60
C GLY A 220 -0.91 0.78 -1.74
N ALA A 221 0.36 0.67 -2.12
CA ALA A 221 1.26 1.80 -2.17
C ALA A 221 0.84 2.87 -3.21
N ASP A 222 0.76 4.12 -2.75
CA ASP A 222 0.56 5.30 -3.59
C ASP A 222 1.85 5.74 -4.27
N VAL A 223 2.99 5.48 -3.63
CA VAL A 223 4.34 5.80 -4.10
C VAL A 223 5.28 4.64 -3.79
N PHE A 224 6.15 4.33 -4.75
CA PHE A 224 7.25 3.39 -4.58
C PHE A 224 8.60 4.11 -4.67
N ILE A 225 9.45 3.93 -3.67
CA ILE A 225 10.80 4.50 -3.61
C ILE A 225 11.80 3.36 -3.39
N SER A 226 12.63 3.09 -4.40
CA SER A 226 13.79 2.20 -4.26
C SER A 226 15.01 2.99 -3.80
N LEU A 227 15.71 2.49 -2.79
CA LEU A 227 16.90 3.13 -2.22
C LEU A 227 18.14 2.33 -2.62
N HIS A 228 19.11 3.03 -3.20
CA HIS A 228 20.38 2.48 -3.65
C HIS A 228 21.57 3.38 -3.25
N ALA A 229 22.76 2.79 -3.31
CA ALA A 229 24.02 3.51 -3.22
C ALA A 229 25.08 2.81 -4.10
N ASP A 230 24.84 2.82 -5.41
CA ASP A 230 25.60 2.05 -6.39
C ASP A 230 27.09 2.48 -6.43
N ALA A 231 27.93 1.64 -7.02
CA ALA A 231 29.31 1.97 -7.36
C ALA A 231 29.43 2.22 -8.85
N LEU A 232 29.66 3.47 -9.24
CA LEU A 232 29.98 3.79 -10.63
C LEU A 232 31.32 3.17 -11.06
N SER A 233 31.39 2.78 -12.32
CA SER A 233 32.61 2.26 -12.93
C SER A 233 33.69 3.35 -12.99
N ALA A 234 34.98 2.96 -13.02
CA ALA A 234 36.10 3.90 -13.09
C ALA A 234 36.07 4.79 -14.35
N GLU A 235 35.31 4.41 -15.39
CA GLU A 235 35.12 5.18 -16.62
C GLU A 235 34.10 6.31 -16.46
N ASP A 236 33.16 6.21 -15.51
CA ASP A 236 32.11 7.20 -15.26
C ASP A 236 32.54 8.35 -14.32
N GLY A 237 33.80 8.33 -13.86
CA GLY A 237 34.44 9.40 -13.10
C GLY A 237 33.93 9.59 -11.66
N SER A 238 34.37 10.68 -11.04
CA SER A 238 34.15 11.04 -9.63
C SER A 238 32.72 11.52 -9.31
N ALA A 239 31.70 10.85 -9.84
CA ALA A 239 30.33 11.22 -9.57
C ALA A 239 30.01 11.01 -8.08
N SER A 240 29.37 12.02 -7.50
CA SER A 240 29.02 12.07 -6.09
C SER A 240 27.69 12.79 -5.90
N GLY A 241 27.12 12.64 -4.72
CA GLY A 241 25.84 13.23 -4.34
C GLY A 241 24.63 12.49 -4.88
N MET A 242 23.48 12.83 -4.34
CA MET A 242 22.23 12.12 -4.56
C MET A 242 21.72 12.29 -5.99
N THR A 243 21.12 11.23 -6.53
CA THR A 243 20.36 11.27 -7.80
C THR A 243 19.04 10.54 -7.65
N VAL A 244 18.05 10.97 -8.42
CA VAL A 244 16.72 10.36 -8.48
C VAL A 244 16.48 9.92 -9.91
N TYR A 245 16.22 8.64 -10.11
CA TYR A 245 15.88 8.04 -11.40
C TYR A 245 14.38 7.78 -11.50
N ARG A 246 13.84 8.00 -12.69
CA ARG A 246 12.55 7.47 -13.13
C ARG A 246 12.75 6.48 -14.28
N LEU A 247 11.71 5.72 -14.61
CA LEU A 247 11.72 4.87 -15.80
C LEU A 247 11.87 5.75 -17.07
N ALA A 248 12.78 5.36 -17.96
CA ALA A 248 12.94 5.97 -19.27
C ALA A 248 11.76 5.62 -20.20
N ASP A 249 11.38 6.54 -21.09
CA ASP A 249 10.17 6.40 -21.92
C ASP A 249 10.25 5.20 -22.89
N ASP A 250 11.44 4.90 -23.42
CA ASP A 250 11.70 3.72 -24.26
C ASP A 250 11.64 2.40 -23.47
N ALA A 251 12.20 2.39 -22.26
CA ALA A 251 12.12 1.28 -21.34
C ALA A 251 10.70 1.02 -20.83
N ALA A 252 9.86 2.05 -20.76
CA ALA A 252 8.44 1.94 -20.40
C ALA A 252 7.67 1.13 -21.45
N GLY A 253 7.81 1.48 -22.74
CA GLY A 253 7.15 0.74 -23.82
C GLY A 253 7.56 -0.74 -23.88
N ALA A 254 8.85 -1.03 -23.67
CA ALA A 254 9.35 -2.39 -23.58
C ALA A 254 8.83 -3.15 -22.36
N ALA A 255 8.68 -2.47 -21.21
CA ALA A 255 8.09 -3.05 -20.01
C ALA A 255 6.61 -3.39 -20.21
N ASP A 256 5.85 -2.50 -20.85
CA ASP A 256 4.42 -2.70 -21.09
C ASP A 256 4.18 -3.86 -22.06
N ALA A 257 5.01 -4.00 -23.10
CA ALA A 257 4.98 -5.16 -24.00
C ALA A 257 5.28 -6.49 -23.29
N LEU A 258 6.24 -6.49 -22.37
CA LEU A 258 6.56 -7.67 -21.57
C LEU A 258 5.46 -8.01 -20.56
N LEU A 259 4.85 -7.01 -19.93
CA LEU A 259 3.72 -7.20 -19.01
C LEU A 259 2.50 -7.75 -19.76
N ALA A 260 2.20 -7.16 -20.93
CA ALA A 260 1.13 -7.61 -21.82
C ALA A 260 1.29 -9.08 -22.23
N ALA A 261 2.47 -9.46 -22.72
CA ALA A 261 2.77 -10.82 -23.15
C ALA A 261 2.80 -11.84 -21.99
N ARG A 262 2.91 -11.38 -20.74
CA ARG A 262 3.02 -12.23 -19.54
C ARG A 262 1.69 -12.39 -18.80
N HIS A 263 0.55 -11.93 -19.33
CA HIS A 263 -0.79 -12.00 -18.72
C HIS A 263 -1.37 -13.40 -18.43
N ALA A 264 -0.52 -14.41 -18.20
CA ALA A 264 -0.87 -15.73 -17.71
C ALA A 264 -0.94 -15.84 -16.17
N GLY A 265 -0.99 -14.74 -15.40
CA GLY A 265 -1.18 -14.85 -13.95
C GLY A 265 -1.40 -13.54 -13.20
N ASN A 266 -2.63 -13.32 -12.71
CA ASN A 266 -3.02 -12.43 -11.61
C ASN A 266 -2.47 -11.00 -11.56
N ASP A 267 -2.03 -10.41 -12.68
CA ASP A 267 -1.63 -9.00 -12.71
C ASP A 267 -2.89 -8.12 -12.68
N LEU A 268 -3.08 -7.45 -11.54
CA LEU A 268 -4.16 -6.49 -11.32
C LEU A 268 -3.64 -5.09 -11.59
N LEU A 269 -4.36 -4.31 -12.42
CA LEU A 269 -4.18 -2.85 -12.52
C LEU A 269 -5.26 -2.16 -11.69
N LYS A 270 -4.92 -1.59 -10.53
CA LYS A 270 -5.84 -0.90 -9.59
C LYS A 270 -7.19 -1.62 -9.39
N GLY A 271 -7.17 -2.96 -9.31
CA GLY A 271 -8.37 -3.78 -9.11
C GLY A 271 -9.07 -4.27 -10.40
N VAL A 272 -8.54 -3.94 -11.57
CA VAL A 272 -8.95 -4.55 -12.85
C VAL A 272 -8.14 -5.83 -13.07
N ASP A 273 -8.85 -6.95 -13.15
CA ASP A 273 -8.25 -8.23 -13.51
C ASP A 273 -7.95 -8.27 -15.01
N LEU A 274 -6.68 -8.39 -15.35
CA LEU A 274 -6.22 -8.54 -16.73
C LEU A 274 -6.19 -10.01 -17.18
N SER A 275 -6.58 -10.95 -16.31
CA SER A 275 -6.62 -12.37 -16.66
C SER A 275 -7.61 -12.62 -17.82
N GLY A 276 -7.13 -13.27 -18.88
CA GLY A 276 -7.96 -13.58 -20.07
C GLY A 276 -8.26 -12.39 -20.99
N VAL A 277 -7.65 -11.22 -20.77
CA VAL A 277 -7.69 -10.07 -21.68
C VAL A 277 -6.67 -10.28 -22.80
N GLY A 278 -7.02 -9.91 -24.04
CA GLY A 278 -6.10 -9.97 -25.18
C GLY A 278 -4.94 -8.97 -25.03
N ASP A 279 -3.75 -9.34 -25.50
CA ASP A 279 -2.52 -8.54 -25.38
C ASP A 279 -2.69 -7.09 -25.86
N ASP A 280 -3.53 -6.86 -26.87
CA ASP A 280 -3.84 -5.53 -27.43
C ASP A 280 -4.63 -4.63 -26.47
N VAL A 281 -5.64 -5.19 -25.80
CA VAL A 281 -6.44 -4.49 -24.81
C VAL A 281 -5.63 -4.24 -23.53
N ALA A 282 -4.85 -5.23 -23.11
CA ALA A 282 -3.90 -5.09 -22.01
C ALA A 282 -2.89 -3.96 -22.23
N LEU A 283 -2.28 -3.89 -23.42
CA LEU A 283 -1.38 -2.81 -23.81
C LEU A 283 -2.07 -1.45 -23.75
N ALA A 284 -3.32 -1.35 -24.24
CA ALA A 284 -4.07 -0.10 -24.18
C ALA A 284 -4.34 0.34 -22.74
N LEU A 285 -4.68 -0.59 -21.84
CA LEU A 285 -4.90 -0.30 -20.42
C LEU A 285 -3.61 0.13 -19.72
N LEU A 286 -2.47 -0.51 -20.03
CA LEU A 286 -1.15 -0.12 -19.53
C LEU A 286 -0.75 1.27 -20.02
N ASP A 287 -0.99 1.59 -21.30
CA ASP A 287 -0.75 2.93 -21.85
C ASP A 287 -1.59 4.00 -21.15
N VAL A 288 -2.88 3.73 -20.88
CA VAL A 288 -3.73 4.63 -20.11
C VAL A 288 -3.18 4.84 -18.69
N ALA A 289 -2.81 3.76 -17.99
CA ALA A 289 -2.23 3.83 -16.65
C ALA A 289 -0.91 4.64 -16.64
N ARG A 290 -0.06 4.45 -17.66
CA ARG A 290 1.19 5.20 -17.85
C ARG A 290 0.95 6.68 -18.09
N ARG A 291 -0.03 7.04 -18.92
CA ARG A 291 -0.37 8.45 -19.20
C ARG A 291 -0.83 9.19 -17.95
N ASP A 292 -1.50 8.50 -17.04
CA ASP A 292 -1.87 9.04 -15.73
C ASP A 292 -0.65 9.12 -14.79
N THR A 293 0.14 8.04 -14.72
CA THR A 293 1.20 7.88 -13.71
C THR A 293 2.48 8.66 -14.05
N ALA A 294 2.87 8.77 -15.32
CA ALA A 294 4.15 9.37 -15.71
C ALA A 294 4.29 10.86 -15.31
N PRO A 295 3.28 11.73 -15.49
CA PRO A 295 3.34 13.10 -14.99
C PRO A 295 3.45 13.20 -13.47
N ARG A 296 2.87 12.22 -12.74
CA ARG A 296 2.93 12.14 -11.27
C ARG A 296 4.32 11.72 -10.81
N THR A 297 4.93 10.72 -11.44
CA THR A 297 6.32 10.30 -11.20
C THR A 297 7.33 11.43 -11.49
N LYS A 298 7.13 12.18 -12.58
CA LYS A 298 8.00 13.31 -12.93
C LYS A 298 7.94 14.42 -11.87
N ALA A 299 6.74 14.75 -11.38
CA ALA A 299 6.58 15.70 -10.28
C ALA A 299 7.26 15.22 -9.00
N LEU A 300 7.11 13.93 -8.66
CA LEU A 300 7.76 13.33 -7.49
C LEU A 300 9.29 13.45 -7.58
N GLN A 301 9.88 13.08 -8.72
CA GLN A 301 11.32 13.17 -8.96
C GLN A 301 11.83 14.60 -8.76
N PHE A 302 11.14 15.59 -9.36
CA PHE A 302 11.50 16.99 -9.25
C PHE A 302 11.45 17.48 -7.79
N LEU A 303 10.36 17.18 -7.08
CA LEU A 303 10.15 17.60 -5.68
C LEU A 303 11.18 16.98 -4.72
N LEU A 304 11.58 15.72 -4.95
CA LEU A 304 12.65 15.07 -4.18
C LEU A 304 13.98 15.80 -4.34
N VAL A 305 14.37 16.12 -5.58
CA VAL A 305 15.62 16.83 -5.87
C VAL A 305 15.61 18.26 -5.28
N GLU A 306 14.48 18.95 -5.35
CA GLU A 306 14.26 20.25 -4.69
C GLU A 306 14.41 20.16 -3.16
N ALA A 307 13.82 19.15 -2.53
CA ALA A 307 13.91 18.93 -1.09
C ALA A 307 15.35 18.64 -0.65
N PHE A 308 16.10 17.86 -1.44
CA PHE A 308 17.52 17.61 -1.16
C PHE A 308 18.35 18.89 -1.23
N ARG A 309 18.15 19.71 -2.27
CA ARG A 309 18.86 21.00 -2.43
C ARG A 309 18.55 21.96 -1.29
N SER A 310 17.27 22.12 -0.95
CA SER A 310 16.83 23.05 0.11
C SER A 310 17.29 22.63 1.50
N SER A 311 17.46 21.32 1.72
CA SER A 311 18.02 20.76 2.96
C SER A 311 19.55 20.83 3.02
N GLY A 312 20.22 21.37 2.00
CA GLY A 312 21.68 21.45 1.94
C GLY A 312 22.37 20.10 1.69
N LEU A 313 21.62 19.07 1.31
CA LEU A 313 22.18 17.76 0.96
C LEU A 313 22.93 17.86 -0.38
N ALA A 314 24.04 17.12 -0.47
CA ALA A 314 24.82 17.10 -1.69
C ALA A 314 24.08 16.34 -2.78
N VAL A 315 23.68 17.05 -3.83
CA VAL A 315 23.07 16.49 -5.03
C VAL A 315 24.08 16.42 -6.17
N ASN A 316 23.93 15.44 -7.05
CA ASN A 316 24.75 15.34 -8.24
C ASN A 316 24.53 16.53 -9.19
N SER A 317 25.48 16.81 -10.09
CA SER A 317 25.34 17.85 -11.12
C SER A 317 24.20 17.57 -12.11
N ARG A 318 23.86 16.30 -12.30
CA ARG A 318 22.68 15.83 -13.05
C ARG A 318 21.83 14.93 -12.14
N PRO A 319 21.05 15.53 -11.22
CA PRO A 319 20.39 14.77 -10.16
C PRO A 319 19.08 14.11 -10.62
N GLU A 320 18.40 14.65 -11.63
CA GLU A 320 17.23 14.04 -12.24
C GLU A 320 17.67 13.20 -13.44
N ARG A 321 17.41 11.90 -13.38
CA ARG A 321 17.88 10.93 -14.39
C ARG A 321 16.77 9.97 -14.82
N GLU A 322 17.02 9.29 -15.93
CA GLU A 322 16.14 8.27 -16.48
C GLU A 322 16.96 6.98 -16.67
N GLY A 323 16.33 5.84 -16.45
CA GLY A 323 16.99 4.54 -16.62
C GLY A 323 16.01 3.39 -16.79
N ALA A 324 16.51 2.27 -17.33
CA ALA A 324 15.73 1.06 -17.60
C ALA A 324 15.68 0.10 -16.40
N TYR A 325 15.52 0.64 -15.19
CA TYR A 325 15.52 -0.17 -13.96
C TYR A 325 14.24 -0.99 -13.84
N SER A 326 14.37 -2.31 -13.62
CA SER A 326 13.21 -3.20 -13.53
C SER A 326 12.29 -2.88 -12.35
N VAL A 327 12.81 -2.36 -11.25
CA VAL A 327 12.01 -1.91 -10.09
C VAL A 327 11.16 -0.68 -10.37
N LEU A 328 11.38 0.03 -11.48
CA LEU A 328 10.61 1.23 -11.86
C LEU A 328 9.51 0.92 -12.89
N LYS A 329 9.32 -0.35 -13.26
CA LYS A 329 8.42 -0.76 -14.34
C LYS A 329 6.92 -0.77 -13.96
N SER A 330 6.54 -0.37 -12.74
CA SER A 330 5.11 -0.29 -12.39
C SER A 330 4.39 0.73 -13.26
N ALA A 331 3.30 0.32 -13.93
CA ALA A 331 2.46 1.19 -14.77
C ALA A 331 1.51 2.09 -13.99
N GLU A 332 1.19 1.72 -12.75
CA GLU A 332 0.11 2.33 -11.95
C GLU A 332 0.59 3.04 -10.67
N ILE A 333 1.79 2.69 -10.19
CA ILE A 333 2.38 3.26 -8.97
C ILE A 333 3.50 4.22 -9.40
N PRO A 334 3.41 5.52 -9.08
CA PRO A 334 4.53 6.45 -9.18
C PRO A 334 5.79 5.88 -8.52
N SER A 335 6.82 5.61 -9.32
CA SER A 335 8.00 4.84 -8.90
C SER A 335 9.28 5.60 -9.20
N VAL A 336 10.13 5.78 -8.18
CA VAL A 336 11.45 6.39 -8.31
C VAL A 336 12.53 5.54 -7.64
N LEU A 337 13.76 5.65 -8.13
CA LEU A 337 14.95 5.10 -7.48
C LEU A 337 15.83 6.25 -7.02
N ILE A 338 16.20 6.26 -5.75
CA ILE A 338 17.07 7.26 -5.16
C ILE A 338 18.43 6.62 -4.91
N GLU A 339 19.45 7.12 -5.61
CA GLU A 339 20.83 6.92 -5.18
C GLU A 339 21.10 7.91 -4.05
N LEU A 340 21.26 7.40 -2.83
CA LEU A 340 21.62 8.23 -1.67
C LEU A 340 23.05 8.78 -1.78
N GLY A 341 23.87 8.17 -2.63
CA GLY A 341 25.23 8.56 -2.96
C GLY A 341 25.94 7.37 -3.61
N PHE A 342 27.21 7.51 -3.97
CA PHE A 342 27.95 6.43 -4.64
C PHE A 342 29.01 5.81 -3.74
N LEU A 343 29.05 4.48 -3.62
CA LEU A 343 30.08 3.80 -2.82
C LEU A 343 31.50 3.94 -3.40
N SER A 344 31.62 4.31 -4.68
CA SER A 344 32.88 4.70 -5.30
C SER A 344 33.42 6.07 -4.81
N SER A 345 32.56 6.91 -4.22
CA SER A 345 32.90 8.25 -3.72
C SER A 345 33.22 8.23 -2.22
N GLU A 346 34.45 8.55 -1.84
CA GLU A 346 34.86 8.61 -0.43
C GLU A 346 34.01 9.60 0.39
N ARG A 347 33.63 10.73 -0.20
CA ARG A 347 32.79 11.74 0.45
C ARG A 347 31.40 11.21 0.75
N ASP A 348 30.82 10.43 -0.17
CA ASP A 348 29.48 9.88 0.04
C ASP A 348 29.50 8.68 0.98
N ARG A 349 30.52 7.81 0.90
CA ARG A 349 30.76 6.78 1.91
C ARG A 349 30.81 7.34 3.33
N ALA A 350 31.50 8.48 3.52
CA ALA A 350 31.57 9.13 4.81
C ALA A 350 30.20 9.62 5.31
N ARG A 351 29.32 10.08 4.40
CA ARG A 351 27.96 10.54 4.73
C ARG A 351 27.00 9.40 4.99
N LEU A 352 27.03 8.36 4.15
CA LEU A 352 26.15 7.18 4.25
C LEU A 352 26.28 6.46 5.61
N ARG A 353 27.44 6.55 6.27
CA ARG A 353 27.67 6.02 7.63
C ARG A 353 27.04 6.86 8.74
N GLN A 354 26.73 8.14 8.49
CA GLN A 354 26.31 9.08 9.51
C GLN A 354 24.79 9.03 9.69
N LYS A 355 24.34 8.57 10.87
CA LYS A 355 22.91 8.56 11.22
C LYS A 355 22.24 9.93 11.13
N ALA A 356 22.98 11.00 11.45
CA ALA A 356 22.48 12.37 11.32
C ALA A 356 22.15 12.71 9.87
N TRP A 357 23.06 12.40 8.94
CA TRP A 357 22.86 12.61 7.51
C TRP A 357 21.70 11.75 6.95
N GLN A 358 21.57 10.49 7.39
CA GLN A 358 20.42 9.65 7.03
C GLN A 358 19.09 10.25 7.51
N GLY A 359 19.09 10.86 8.70
CA GLY A 359 17.92 11.57 9.24
C GLY A 359 17.56 12.81 8.44
N GLU A 360 18.54 13.60 8.01
CA GLU A 360 18.33 14.75 7.11
C GLU A 360 17.77 14.32 5.76
N ALA A 361 18.30 13.24 5.17
CA ALA A 361 17.78 12.68 3.93
C ALA A 361 16.33 12.19 4.09
N ALA A 362 16.02 11.49 5.19
CA ALA A 362 14.67 11.04 5.49
C ALA A 362 13.68 12.21 5.66
N GLN A 363 14.10 13.29 6.32
CA GLN A 363 13.31 14.50 6.48
C GLN A 363 13.02 15.16 5.12
N ALA A 364 14.03 15.28 4.27
CA ALA A 364 13.87 15.84 2.92
C ALA A 364 12.90 14.99 2.06
N VAL A 365 12.99 13.66 2.12
CA VAL A 365 12.03 12.77 1.46
C VAL A 365 10.62 12.99 2.00
N SER A 366 10.45 13.10 3.33
CA SER A 366 9.16 13.37 3.94
C SER A 366 8.53 14.67 3.46
N GLU A 367 9.32 15.75 3.35
CA GLU A 367 8.86 17.05 2.88
C GLU A 367 8.45 17.03 1.40
N ALA A 368 9.25 16.36 0.56
CA ALA A 368 8.90 16.15 -0.84
C ALA A 368 7.59 15.38 -1.01
N LEU A 369 7.41 14.30 -0.23
CA LEU A 369 6.22 13.46 -0.27
C LEU A 369 4.95 14.19 0.19
N MET A 370 5.03 15.03 1.24
CA MET A 370 3.90 15.86 1.67
C MET A 370 3.50 16.85 0.58
N ARG A 371 4.47 17.57 -0.01
CA ARG A 371 4.22 18.50 -1.13
C ARG A 371 3.61 17.78 -2.33
N TRP A 372 4.17 16.63 -2.69
CA TRP A 372 3.69 15.83 -3.80
C TRP A 372 2.26 15.36 -3.58
N GLN A 373 1.92 14.86 -2.39
CA GLN A 373 0.57 14.42 -2.04
C GLN A 373 -0.45 15.57 -2.19
N ASP A 374 -0.10 16.77 -1.73
CA ASP A 374 -0.97 17.95 -1.82
C ASP A 374 -1.19 18.38 -3.29
N GLU A 375 -0.13 18.40 -4.11
CA GLU A 375 -0.20 18.71 -5.54
C GLU A 375 -1.01 17.65 -6.32
N ASP A 376 -0.82 16.37 -5.99
CA ASP A 376 -1.46 15.25 -6.66
C ASP A 376 -2.98 15.20 -6.39
N ARG A 377 -3.39 15.49 -5.14
CA ARG A 377 -4.80 15.65 -4.76
C ARG A 377 -5.50 16.77 -5.52
N LEU A 378 -4.81 17.90 -5.74
CA LEU A 378 -5.35 19.01 -6.53
C LEU A 378 -5.54 18.60 -7.99
N ARG A 379 -4.60 17.83 -8.55
CA ARG A 379 -4.68 17.30 -9.91
C ARG A 379 -5.86 16.34 -10.10
N GLY A 380 -6.04 15.40 -9.18
CA GLY A 380 -7.16 14.45 -9.21
C GLY A 380 -8.53 15.14 -9.19
N ARG A 381 -8.68 16.23 -8.41
CA ARG A 381 -9.92 17.03 -8.37
C ARG A 381 -10.19 17.81 -9.66
N ALA A 382 -9.14 18.23 -10.37
CA ALA A 382 -9.28 18.97 -11.62
C ALA A 382 -9.66 18.08 -12.82
N LEU A 383 -9.32 16.79 -12.76
CA LEU A 383 -9.67 15.80 -13.80
C LEU A 383 -11.05 15.16 -13.60
N GLY A 384 -11.64 15.30 -12.42
CA GLY A 384 -12.97 14.80 -12.09
C GLY A 384 -14.13 15.79 -12.31
N GLN A 385 -13.89 16.92 -13.00
CA GLN A 385 -14.92 17.92 -13.37
C GLN A 385 -15.24 17.91 -14.87
#